data_AF-A0A183EA12-F1
#
_entry.id   AF-A0A183EA12-F1
#
_cell.length_a   1.000
_cell.length_b   1.000
_cell.length_c   1.000
_cell.angle_alpha   90.00
_cell.angle_beta   90.00
_cell.angle_gamma   90.00
#
_symmetry.space_group_name_H-M   'P 1'
#
loop_
_entity.id
_entity.type
_entity.pdbx_description
1 polymer ?
#
loop_
_entity_poly.entity_id
_entity_poly.type
_entity_poly.pdbx_seq_one_letter_code
_entity_poly.pdbx_strand_id
1 'polypeptide(L)'
;MSQHVRRYGKYISEKIYTYRLCAFDFCKVKRGREDGLLRTMNTDKVVAVYALENYIQNDGDLLLKTLPILQNQIDALLEFQVTSAELNNGVINCSFILLFRDLIRLFACYNDGIINLLEKYFDMHKKQCREALDAYKSFLVCFIISRKFP
;
A
#
# COMPACT_ATOMS: atom_id res chain seq x y z
N MET A 1 -14.92 15.20 -16.67
CA MET A 1 -13.46 15.40 -16.92
C MET A 1 -12.71 16.08 -15.79
N SER A 2 -13.04 17.32 -15.37
CA SER A 2 -12.31 18.03 -14.28
C SER A 2 -12.20 17.22 -12.97
N GLN A 3 -13.24 16.46 -12.60
CA GLN A 3 -13.23 15.61 -11.40
C GLN A 3 -12.25 14.43 -11.50
N HIS A 4 -12.23 13.69 -12.62
CA HIS A 4 -11.30 12.57 -12.82
C HIS A 4 -9.85 13.05 -12.84
N VAL A 5 -9.58 14.22 -13.42
CA VAL A 5 -8.23 14.83 -13.41
C VAL A 5 -7.80 15.14 -11.97
N ARG A 6 -8.67 15.71 -11.14
CA ARG A 6 -8.35 15.97 -9.72
C ARG A 6 -8.09 14.69 -8.93
N ARG A 7 -8.93 13.67 -9.11
CA ARG A 7 -8.77 12.37 -8.44
C ARG A 7 -7.50 11.65 -8.87
N TYR A 8 -7.22 11.61 -10.18
CA TYR A 8 -5.98 11.05 -10.71
C TYR A 8 -4.76 11.83 -10.19
N GLY A 9 -4.82 13.16 -10.18
CA GLY A 9 -3.78 14.02 -9.60
C GLY A 9 -3.51 13.72 -8.13
N LYS A 10 -4.57 13.54 -7.32
CA LYS A 10 -4.45 13.14 -5.91
C LYS A 10 -3.70 11.80 -5.77
N TYR A 11 -4.06 10.78 -6.56
CA TYR A 11 -3.34 9.50 -6.55
C TYR A 11 -1.85 9.66 -6.90
N ILE A 12 -1.52 10.45 -7.93
CA ILE A 12 -0.13 10.70 -8.31
C ILE A 12 0.63 11.41 -7.20
N SER A 13 0.03 12.40 -6.54
CA SER A 13 0.64 13.05 -5.37
C SER A 13 0.92 12.06 -4.24
N GLU A 14 -0.01 11.15 -3.96
CA GLU A 14 0.17 10.11 -2.94
C GLU A 14 1.27 9.12 -3.34
N LYS A 15 1.34 8.74 -4.63
CA LYS A 15 2.41 7.88 -5.15
C LYS A 15 3.80 8.52 -5.02
N ILE A 16 3.91 9.83 -5.21
CA ILE A 16 5.17 10.56 -5.01
C ILE A 16 5.49 10.64 -3.51
N TYR A 17 4.48 10.92 -2.68
CA TYR A 17 4.62 10.99 -1.23
C TYR A 17 5.16 9.67 -0.67
N THR A 18 4.50 8.56 -0.98
CA THR A 18 4.91 7.21 -0.57
C THR A 18 6.31 6.85 -1.05
N TYR A 19 6.68 7.16 -2.30
CA TYR A 19 8.04 6.96 -2.79
C TYR A 19 9.09 7.74 -1.98
N ARG A 20 8.76 8.98 -1.59
CA ARG A 20 9.65 9.80 -0.75
C ARG A 20 9.81 9.21 0.65
N LEU A 21 8.76 8.63 1.22
CA LEU A 21 8.82 8.05 2.57
C LEU A 21 9.58 6.72 2.57
N CYS A 22 9.32 5.90 1.56
CA CYS A 22 9.78 4.53 1.52
C CYS A 22 11.09 4.35 0.73
N ALA A 23 11.52 5.35 -0.05
CA ALA A 23 12.67 5.27 -0.96
C ALA A 23 12.60 4.12 -1.99
N PHE A 24 11.42 3.53 -2.22
CA PHE A 24 11.15 2.54 -3.26
C PHE A 24 9.71 2.66 -3.77
N ASP A 25 9.47 2.17 -4.98
CA ASP A 25 8.14 2.13 -5.61
C ASP A 25 7.47 0.79 -5.35
N PHE A 26 6.39 0.77 -4.58
CA PHE A 26 5.61 -0.45 -4.29
C PHE A 26 5.13 -1.20 -5.55
N CYS A 27 4.93 -0.50 -6.68
CA CYS A 27 4.58 -1.14 -7.95
C CYS A 27 5.77 -1.83 -8.65
N LYS A 28 7.00 -1.68 -8.15
CA LYS A 28 8.23 -2.20 -8.78
C LYS A 28 9.06 -3.10 -7.87
N VAL A 29 8.62 -3.32 -6.63
CA VAL A 29 9.35 -4.17 -5.68
C VAL A 29 9.40 -5.61 -6.17
N LYS A 30 10.51 -6.29 -5.87
CA LYS A 30 10.59 -7.74 -6.05
C LYS A 30 9.52 -8.41 -5.20
N ARG A 31 8.91 -9.46 -5.77
CA ARG A 31 7.90 -10.30 -5.12
C ARG A 31 8.39 -11.72 -5.05
N GLY A 32 7.75 -12.51 -4.19
CA GLY A 32 8.06 -13.93 -4.01
C GLY A 32 8.47 -14.26 -2.58
N ARG A 33 8.54 -15.56 -2.29
CA ARG A 33 8.78 -16.06 -0.93
C ARG A 33 10.19 -15.73 -0.41
N GLU A 34 11.19 -15.84 -1.27
CA GLU A 34 12.61 -15.77 -0.89
C GLU A 34 13.20 -14.36 -1.02
N ASP A 35 12.81 -13.61 -2.06
CA ASP A 35 13.39 -12.29 -2.39
C ASP A 35 12.36 -11.14 -2.34
N GLY A 36 11.12 -11.42 -1.95
CA GLY A 36 10.05 -10.43 -1.94
C GLY A 36 10.28 -9.37 -0.88
N LEU A 37 10.34 -8.08 -1.26
CA LEU A 37 10.71 -7.00 -0.32
C LEU A 37 9.81 -7.00 0.91
N LEU A 38 8.49 -6.97 0.74
CA LEU A 38 7.56 -7.01 1.88
C LEU A 38 7.42 -8.39 2.53
N ARG A 39 7.84 -9.46 1.84
CA ARG A 39 7.81 -10.83 2.36
C ARG A 39 8.96 -11.10 3.33
N THR A 40 10.12 -10.51 3.07
CA THR A 40 11.35 -10.68 3.87
C THR A 40 11.69 -9.45 4.71
N MET A 41 10.88 -8.38 4.63
CA MET A 41 11.09 -7.17 5.42
C MET A 41 11.18 -7.54 6.91
N ASN A 42 12.38 -7.36 7.46
CA ASN A 42 12.62 -7.51 8.88
C ASN A 42 11.97 -6.35 9.64
N THR A 43 11.56 -6.64 10.86
CA THR A 43 11.03 -5.68 11.82
C THR A 43 12.05 -4.58 12.16
N ASP A 44 13.34 -4.84 11.94
CA ASP A 44 14.41 -4.05 12.59
C ASP A 44 15.16 -3.06 11.67
N LYS A 45 14.90 -3.02 10.35
CA LYS A 45 15.72 -2.19 9.43
C LYS A 45 14.96 -1.03 8.81
N VAL A 46 14.79 0.02 9.61
CA VAL A 46 14.49 1.42 9.27
C VAL A 46 14.56 1.75 7.77
N VAL A 47 13.42 2.06 7.14
CA VAL A 47 13.41 2.67 5.81
C VAL A 47 13.88 4.12 5.94
N ALA A 48 14.98 4.41 5.26
CA ALA A 48 15.63 5.69 5.20
C ALA A 48 14.73 6.72 4.49
N VAL A 49 14.18 7.65 5.28
CA VAL A 49 14.02 9.10 5.01
C VAL A 49 13.34 9.77 6.22
N TYR A 50 12.55 9.03 7.03
CA TYR A 50 12.07 9.50 8.36
C TYR A 50 12.97 9.12 9.54
N ALA A 51 14.08 8.45 9.27
CA ALA A 51 14.97 7.87 10.26
C ALA A 51 15.84 8.87 11.05
N LEU A 52 15.98 10.11 10.57
CA LEU A 52 17.00 11.02 11.10
C LEU A 52 16.56 11.86 12.31
N GLU A 53 15.28 11.87 12.69
CA GLU A 53 14.81 12.77 13.77
C GLU A 53 14.18 12.07 14.98
N ASN A 54 13.83 10.79 14.92
CA ASN A 54 13.09 10.11 16.02
C ASN A 54 13.60 8.70 16.37
N TYR A 55 14.91 8.45 16.24
CA TYR A 55 15.53 7.18 16.66
C TYR A 55 15.86 7.19 18.16
N ILE A 56 14.84 7.30 19.00
CA ILE A 56 14.92 6.99 20.42
C ILE A 56 13.84 5.93 20.72
N GLN A 57 14.29 4.67 20.75
CA GLN A 57 13.85 3.66 21.71
C GLN A 57 12.41 3.12 21.61
N ASN A 58 11.88 2.88 20.41
CA ASN A 58 10.65 2.10 20.28
C ASN A 58 10.81 1.00 19.23
N ASP A 59 10.77 -0.25 19.68
CA ASP A 59 10.62 -1.52 18.95
C ASP A 59 9.36 -1.51 18.06
N GLY A 60 9.33 -0.62 17.07
CA GLY A 60 8.23 -0.43 16.15
C GLY A 60 8.59 -1.00 14.80
N ASP A 61 8.18 -2.26 14.59
CA ASP A 61 8.40 -3.05 13.39
C ASP A 61 8.22 -2.23 12.11
N LEU A 62 9.24 -2.23 11.27
CA LEU A 62 9.22 -1.52 9.98
C LEU A 62 8.01 -1.90 9.13
N LEU A 63 7.61 -3.17 9.18
CA LEU A 63 6.45 -3.68 8.47
C LEU A 63 5.15 -3.02 8.95
N LEU A 64 4.96 -2.88 10.27
CA LEU A 64 3.79 -2.22 10.87
C LEU A 64 3.71 -0.74 10.50
N LYS A 65 4.85 -0.07 10.26
CA LYS A 65 4.90 1.32 9.77
C LYS A 65 4.70 1.42 8.26
N THR A 66 5.13 0.42 7.51
CA THR A 66 5.08 0.41 6.04
C THR A 66 3.68 0.07 5.52
N LEU A 67 2.97 -0.85 6.18
CA LEU A 67 1.62 -1.28 5.76
C LEU A 67 0.60 -0.11 5.70
N PRO A 68 0.53 0.81 6.68
CA PRO A 68 -0.35 1.99 6.60
C PRO A 68 -0.01 2.92 5.43
N ILE A 69 1.27 3.09 5.10
CA ILE A 69 1.70 3.92 3.97
C ILE A 69 1.21 3.32 2.65
N LEU A 70 1.38 2.01 2.48
CA LEU A 70 0.87 1.28 1.31
C LEU A 70 -0.66 1.34 1.25
N GLN A 71 -1.34 1.20 2.37
CA GLN A 71 -2.79 1.28 2.45
C GLN A 71 -3.28 2.67 1.98
N ASN A 72 -2.71 3.76 2.47
CA ASN A 72 -3.09 5.12 2.05
C ASN A 72 -2.94 5.33 0.54
N GLN A 73 -1.89 4.77 -0.07
CA GLN A 73 -1.71 4.81 -1.53
C GLN A 73 -2.80 4.04 -2.28
N ILE A 74 -3.21 2.88 -1.76
CA ILE A 74 -4.31 2.09 -2.34
C ILE A 74 -5.63 2.85 -2.19
N ASP A 75 -5.91 3.43 -1.03
CA ASP A 75 -7.13 4.19 -0.78
C ASP A 75 -7.24 5.40 -1.71
N ALA A 76 -6.15 6.15 -1.89
CA ALA A 76 -6.08 7.25 -2.86
C ALA A 76 -6.31 6.79 -4.32
N LEU A 77 -5.88 5.57 -4.67
CA LEU A 77 -6.15 4.98 -5.99
C LEU A 77 -7.64 4.65 -6.12
N LEU A 78 -8.22 3.99 -5.11
CA LEU A 78 -9.61 3.56 -5.10
C LEU A 78 -10.59 4.74 -5.10
N GLU A 79 -10.17 5.93 -4.66
CA GLU A 79 -10.96 7.17 -4.78
C GLU A 79 -11.23 7.62 -6.21
N PHE A 80 -10.55 7.07 -7.23
CA PHE A 80 -10.80 7.42 -8.62
C PHE A 80 -12.28 7.20 -9.02
N GLN A 81 -12.90 6.13 -8.48
CA GLN A 81 -14.34 5.82 -8.54
C GLN A 81 -14.98 6.23 -9.88
N VAL A 82 -14.65 5.49 -10.94
CA VAL A 82 -15.18 5.70 -12.28
C VAL A 82 -16.18 4.59 -12.62
N THR A 83 -17.28 4.96 -13.27
CA THR A 83 -18.29 4.02 -13.77
C THR A 83 -18.06 3.70 -15.25
N SER A 84 -18.56 2.55 -15.73
CA SER A 84 -18.41 2.15 -17.12
C SER A 84 -19.00 3.17 -18.12
N ALA A 85 -20.02 3.94 -17.72
CA ALA A 85 -20.63 4.99 -18.54
C ALA A 85 -19.71 6.23 -18.70
N GLU A 86 -18.83 6.49 -17.73
CA GLU A 86 -17.89 7.60 -17.77
C GLU A 86 -16.63 7.29 -18.60
N LEU A 87 -16.37 6.01 -18.89
CA LEU A 87 -15.26 5.51 -19.72
C LEU A 87 -15.54 5.69 -21.24
N ASN A 88 -15.83 6.92 -21.64
CA ASN A 88 -16.33 7.25 -22.97
C ASN A 88 -15.30 7.86 -23.92
N ASN A 89 -14.04 8.04 -23.48
CA ASN A 89 -12.99 8.62 -24.30
C ASN A 89 -11.63 7.94 -24.08
N GLY A 90 -10.74 8.05 -25.07
CA GLY A 90 -9.43 7.39 -25.02
C GLY A 90 -8.55 7.86 -23.84
N VAL A 91 -8.66 9.13 -23.43
CA VAL A 91 -7.83 9.69 -22.34
C VAL A 91 -8.19 9.07 -21.00
N ILE A 92 -9.48 9.02 -20.66
CA ILE A 92 -9.94 8.43 -19.40
C ILE A 92 -9.69 6.92 -19.39
N ASN A 93 -9.87 6.24 -20.53
CA ASN A 93 -9.60 4.81 -20.67
C ASN A 93 -8.11 4.50 -20.43
N CYS A 94 -7.21 5.26 -21.05
CA CYS A 94 -5.78 5.13 -20.80
C CYS A 94 -5.42 5.40 -19.32
N SER A 95 -5.99 6.44 -18.70
CA SER A 95 -5.75 6.70 -17.27
C SER A 95 -6.24 5.57 -16.37
N PHE A 96 -7.39 4.99 -16.69
CA PHE A 96 -7.97 3.88 -15.94
C PHE A 96 -7.11 2.62 -16.06
N ILE A 97 -6.63 2.29 -17.27
CA ILE A 97 -5.72 1.15 -17.50
C ILE A 97 -4.44 1.30 -16.67
N LEU A 98 -3.86 2.51 -16.60
CA LEU A 98 -2.67 2.76 -15.79
C LEU A 98 -2.94 2.57 -14.29
N LEU A 99 -4.05 3.11 -13.79
CA LEU A 99 -4.47 2.92 -12.38
C LEU A 99 -4.71 1.44 -12.08
N PHE A 100 -5.41 0.72 -12.96
CA PHE A 100 -5.68 -0.70 -12.79
C PHE A 100 -4.39 -1.53 -12.74
N ARG A 101 -3.43 -1.22 -13.60
CA ARG A 101 -2.12 -1.88 -13.63
C ARG A 101 -1.33 -1.67 -12.33
N ASP A 102 -1.44 -0.48 -11.74
CA ASP A 102 -0.84 -0.18 -10.45
C ASP A 102 -1.59 -0.86 -9.32
N LEU A 103 -2.93 -0.86 -9.34
CA LEU A 103 -3.78 -1.50 -8.34
C LEU A 103 -3.44 -2.98 -8.16
N ILE A 104 -3.32 -3.73 -9.26
CA ILE A 104 -2.93 -5.15 -9.21
C ILE A 104 -1.61 -5.33 -8.47
N ARG A 105 -0.61 -4.48 -8.77
CA ARG A 105 0.72 -4.57 -8.16
C ARG A 105 0.74 -4.15 -6.70
N LEU A 106 -0.01 -3.11 -6.34
CA LEU A 106 -0.15 -2.66 -4.96
C LEU A 106 -0.85 -3.72 -4.11
N PHE A 107 -1.93 -4.34 -4.59
CA PHE A 107 -2.59 -5.44 -3.87
C PHE A 107 -1.68 -6.64 -3.68
N ALA A 108 -0.98 -7.01 -4.74
CA ALA A 108 0.05 -8.04 -4.70
C ALA A 108 1.09 -7.79 -3.60
N CYS A 109 1.64 -6.58 -3.55
CA CYS A 109 2.59 -6.15 -2.53
C CYS A 109 1.97 -6.17 -1.12
N TYR A 110 0.74 -5.67 -0.99
CA TYR A 110 0.03 -5.60 0.29
C TYR A 110 -0.23 -7.00 0.85
N ASN A 111 -0.63 -7.95 0.00
CA ASN A 111 -0.76 -9.36 0.37
C ASN A 111 0.57 -9.93 0.91
N ASP A 112 1.70 -9.70 0.22
CA ASP A 112 3.00 -10.21 0.68
C ASP A 112 3.36 -9.66 2.07
N GLY A 113 3.05 -8.38 2.33
CA GLY A 113 3.25 -7.74 3.63
C GLY A 113 2.33 -8.28 4.72
N ILE A 114 1.07 -8.57 4.41
CA ILE A 114 0.13 -9.18 5.37
C ILE A 114 0.53 -10.62 5.71
N ILE A 115 1.00 -11.41 4.74
CA ILE A 115 1.45 -12.78 5.06
C ILE A 115 2.70 -12.74 5.96
N ASN A 116 3.66 -11.85 5.70
CA ASN A 116 4.82 -11.64 6.59
C ASN A 116 4.38 -11.20 8.01
N LEU A 117 3.38 -10.33 8.09
CA LEU A 117 2.81 -9.89 9.36
C LEU A 117 2.19 -11.05 10.15
N LEU A 118 1.40 -11.91 9.48
CA LEU A 118 0.75 -13.06 10.10
C LEU A 118 1.74 -14.14 10.52
N GLU A 119 2.82 -14.36 9.75
CA GLU A 119 3.89 -15.30 10.11
C GLU A 119 4.60 -14.91 11.40
N LYS A 120 4.76 -13.60 11.65
CA LYS A 120 5.43 -13.07 12.85
C LYS A 120 4.47 -12.76 14.01
N TYR A 121 3.16 -12.81 13.78
CA TYR A 121 2.15 -12.33 14.74
C TYR A 121 2.24 -12.99 16.12
N PHE A 122 2.54 -14.28 16.16
CA PHE A 122 2.62 -15.04 17.42
C PHE A 122 3.92 -14.78 18.21
N ASP A 123 4.94 -14.22 17.56
CA ASP A 123 6.22 -13.85 18.18
C ASP A 123 6.26 -12.37 18.60
N MET A 124 5.26 -11.58 18.20
CA MET A 124 5.13 -10.16 18.53
C MET A 124 4.68 -9.93 19.98
N HIS A 125 5.04 -8.77 20.53
CA HIS A 125 4.58 -8.35 21.85
C HIS A 125 3.17 -7.74 21.81
N LYS A 126 2.45 -7.76 22.94
CA LYS A 126 1.02 -7.43 23.04
C LYS A 126 0.57 -6.15 22.32
N LYS A 127 1.37 -5.07 22.38
CA LYS A 127 1.08 -3.80 21.69
C LYS A 127 1.11 -3.97 20.18
N GLN A 128 2.15 -4.63 19.66
CA GLN A 128 2.33 -4.91 18.24
C GLN A 128 1.26 -5.87 17.71
N CYS A 129 0.86 -6.90 18.47
CA CYS A 129 -0.25 -7.77 18.06
C CYS A 129 -1.55 -6.98 17.84
N ARG A 130 -1.84 -5.97 18.66
CA ARG A 130 -3.01 -5.12 18.46
C ARG A 130 -2.90 -4.31 17.17
N GLU A 131 -1.76 -3.68 16.92
CA GLU A 131 -1.50 -2.93 15.69
C GLU A 131 -1.57 -3.83 14.44
N ALA A 132 -0.99 -5.02 14.52
CA ALA A 132 -1.03 -6.03 13.46
C ALA A 132 -2.46 -6.49 13.16
N LEU A 133 -3.27 -6.71 14.19
CA LEU A 133 -4.67 -7.10 14.04
C LEU A 133 -5.49 -6.00 13.37
N ASP A 134 -5.25 -4.74 13.73
CA ASP A 134 -5.97 -3.61 13.12
C ASP A 134 -5.54 -3.37 11.67
N ALA A 135 -4.26 -3.58 11.35
CA ALA A 135 -3.78 -3.61 9.96
C ALA A 135 -4.44 -4.75 9.15
N TYR A 136 -4.58 -5.95 9.73
CA TYR A 136 -5.25 -7.07 9.09
C TYR A 136 -6.74 -6.82 8.84
N LYS A 137 -7.47 -6.22 9.80
CA LYS A 137 -8.87 -5.83 9.61
C LYS A 137 -9.01 -4.81 8.47
N SER A 138 -8.13 -3.82 8.44
CA SER A 138 -8.11 -2.79 7.39
C SER A 138 -7.87 -3.40 6.01
N PHE A 139 -6.95 -4.36 5.92
CA PHE A 139 -6.71 -5.15 4.70
C PHE A 139 -7.98 -5.86 4.21
N LEU A 140 -8.75 -6.50 5.11
CA LEU A 140 -9.98 -7.20 4.73
C LEU A 140 -11.03 -6.25 4.14
N VAL A 141 -11.19 -5.06 4.70
CA VAL A 141 -12.12 -4.04 4.17
C VAL A 141 -11.72 -3.62 2.76
N CYS A 142 -10.44 -3.36 2.54
CA CYS A 142 -9.90 -3.00 1.23
C CYS A 142 -10.11 -4.13 0.19
N PHE A 143 -9.92 -5.39 0.60
CA PHE A 143 -10.13 -6.57 -0.26
C PHE A 143 -11.61 -6.76 -0.63
N ILE A 144 -12.53 -6.53 0.31
CA ILE A 144 -13.97 -6.62 0.06
C ILE A 144 -14.44 -5.51 -0.90
N ILE A 145 -13.91 -4.29 -0.77
CA ILE A 145 -14.21 -3.18 -1.70
C ILE A 145 -13.66 -3.49 -3.09
N SER A 146 -12.50 -4.12 -3.18
CA SER A 146 -11.87 -4.46 -4.46
C SER A 146 -12.59 -5.57 -5.21
N ARG A 147 -13.34 -6.44 -4.50
CA ARG A 147 -14.26 -7.40 -5.13
C ARG A 147 -15.51 -6.76 -5.74
N LYS A 148 -15.76 -5.46 -5.51
CA LYS A 148 -16.85 -4.72 -6.15
C LYS A 148 -16.44 -4.00 -7.43
N PHE A 149 -15.16 -4.03 -7.82
CA PHE A 149 -14.75 -3.60 -9.15
C PHE A 149 -14.98 -4.76 -10.14
N PRO A 150 -15.88 -4.60 -11.13
CA PRO A 150 -16.13 -5.61 -12.16
C PRO A 150 -14.98 -5.73 -13.17
#